data_AF-A0A841GPL5-F1
#
_entry.id   AF-A0A841GPL5-F1
#
_cell.length_a   1.000
_cell.length_b   1.000
_cell.length_c   1.000
_cell.angle_alpha   90.00
_cell.angle_beta   90.00
_cell.angle_gamma   90.00
#
_symmetry.space_group_name_H-M   'P 1'
#
loop_
_entity.id
_entity.type
_entity.pdbx_description
1 polymer ?
#
loop_
_entity_poly.entity_id
_entity_poly.type
_entity_poly.pdbx_seq_one_letter_code
_entity_poly.pdbx_strand_id
1 'polypeptide(L)'
;MPFHYTIEMLVNELKAKSILQNEEIINLAEKNETKIEYQNGNLILTCAENQDLDEELVKKILSTISGSVTAKAYLIDGKSKIEIFNGKLDPKNPFGNSQDDI
;
A
#
# COMPACT_ATOMS: atom_id res chain seq x y z
N MET A 1 -1.57 -22.42 -4.01
CA MET A 1 -0.56 -21.61 -4.72
C MET A 1 -0.31 -20.41 -3.84
N PRO A 2 0.94 -20.03 -3.58
CA PRO A 2 1.17 -18.84 -2.81
C PRO A 2 0.87 -17.62 -3.68
N PHE A 3 -0.01 -16.76 -3.18
CA PHE A 3 -0.23 -15.43 -3.73
C PHE A 3 0.27 -14.40 -2.72
N HIS A 4 0.75 -13.25 -3.18
CA HIS A 4 1.00 -12.10 -2.32
C HIS A 4 0.40 -10.84 -2.93
N TYR A 5 0.00 -9.91 -2.06
CA TYR A 5 -0.47 -8.61 -2.47
C TYR A 5 0.67 -7.60 -2.46
N THR A 6 0.74 -6.81 -3.52
CA THR A 6 1.67 -5.69 -3.62
C THR A 6 0.90 -4.42 -3.91
N ILE A 7 1.18 -3.35 -3.18
CA ILE A 7 0.55 -2.05 -3.38
C ILE A 7 1.60 -1.00 -3.65
N GLU A 8 1.46 -0.32 -4.77
CA GLU A 8 2.31 0.78 -5.19
C GLU A 8 1.54 2.09 -4.98
N MET A 9 1.98 2.92 -4.03
CA MET A 9 1.39 4.22 -3.74
C MET A 9 2.29 5.33 -4.25
N LEU A 10 1.77 6.20 -5.10
CA LEU A 10 2.47 7.37 -5.60
C LEU A 10 2.63 8.39 -4.48
N VAL A 11 3.86 8.55 -3.99
CA VAL A 11 4.18 9.46 -2.89
C VAL A 11 5.47 10.21 -3.16
N ASN A 12 5.53 11.47 -2.73
CA ASN A 12 6.77 12.24 -2.82
C ASN A 12 7.83 11.67 -1.84
N GLU A 13 9.11 11.80 -2.19
CA GLU A 13 10.24 11.23 -1.43
C GLU A 13 10.24 11.68 0.03
N LEU A 14 9.93 12.94 0.30
CA LEU A 14 9.83 13.46 1.67
C LEU A 14 8.81 12.69 2.51
N LYS A 15 7.63 12.41 1.92
CA LYS A 15 6.57 11.66 2.60
C LYS A 15 6.95 10.19 2.75
N ALA A 16 7.54 9.57 1.72
CA ALA A 16 8.07 8.22 1.81
C ALA A 16 9.10 8.09 2.94
N LYS A 17 10.03 9.03 3.05
CA LYS A 17 11.02 9.07 4.14
C LYS A 17 10.33 9.17 5.50
N SER A 18 9.34 10.04 5.66
CA SER A 18 8.58 10.12 6.92
C SER A 18 7.89 8.80 7.28
N ILE A 19 7.38 8.05 6.31
CA ILE A 19 6.76 6.74 6.53
C ILE A 19 7.81 5.69 6.91
N LEU A 20 8.92 5.64 6.16
CA LEU A 20 10.03 4.70 6.40
C LEU A 20 10.81 4.99 7.68
N GLN A 21 10.64 6.17 8.28
CA GLN A 21 11.21 6.56 9.57
C GLN A 21 10.20 6.49 10.71
N ASN A 22 8.94 6.14 10.44
CA ASN A 22 7.90 6.06 11.46
C ASN A 22 7.91 4.68 12.13
N GLU A 23 8.35 4.64 13.39
CA GLU A 23 8.46 3.39 14.16
C GLU A 23 7.13 2.65 14.28
N GLU A 24 5.98 3.33 14.38
CA GLU A 24 4.69 2.64 14.45
C GLU A 24 4.37 1.93 13.14
N ILE A 25 4.67 2.54 12.00
CA ILE A 25 4.44 1.95 10.67
C ILE A 25 5.38 0.77 10.45
N ILE A 26 6.65 0.90 10.83
CA ILE A 26 7.64 -0.17 10.72
C ILE A 26 7.20 -1.36 11.58
N ASN A 27 6.82 -1.13 12.84
CA ASN A 27 6.35 -2.18 13.74
C ASN A 27 5.10 -2.90 13.21
N LEU A 28 4.14 -2.17 12.64
CA LEU A 28 2.95 -2.77 12.01
C LEU A 28 3.32 -3.57 10.77
N ALA A 29 4.23 -3.06 9.94
CA ALA A 29 4.70 -3.75 8.75
C ALA A 29 5.42 -5.04 9.13
N GLU A 30 6.32 -5.03 10.10
CA GLU A 30 7.02 -6.23 10.59
C GLU A 30 6.05 -7.24 11.21
N LYS A 31 5.08 -6.78 12.00
CA LYS A 31 4.05 -7.65 12.61
C LYS A 31 3.21 -8.38 11.55
N ASN A 32 2.93 -7.72 10.43
CA ASN A 32 2.16 -8.25 9.32
C ASN A 32 3.05 -8.83 8.20
N GLU A 33 4.35 -9.04 8.47
CA GLU A 33 5.34 -9.55 7.52
C GLU A 33 5.31 -8.80 6.16
N THR A 34 4.99 -7.52 6.22
CA THR A 34 4.84 -6.63 5.07
C THR A 34 6.11 -5.82 4.88
N LYS A 35 6.69 -5.91 3.68
CA LYS A 35 7.88 -5.16 3.32
C LYS A 35 7.47 -3.82 2.72
N ILE A 36 8.05 -2.72 3.22
CA ILE A 36 7.83 -1.36 2.71
C ILE A 36 9.12 -0.89 2.03
N GLU A 37 9.02 -0.52 0.76
CA GLU A 37 10.14 -0.01 -0.03
C GLU A 37 9.74 1.28 -0.76
N TYR A 38 10.70 2.14 -1.08
CA TYR A 38 10.45 3.32 -1.91
C TYR A 38 11.30 3.27 -3.17
N GLN A 39 10.67 3.23 -4.34
CA GLN A 39 11.35 3.19 -5.63
C GLN A 39 10.61 4.03 -6.66
N ASN A 40 11.34 4.79 -7.48
CA ASN A 40 10.80 5.54 -8.63
C ASN A 40 9.58 6.44 -8.33
N GLY A 41 9.52 7.07 -7.14
CA GLY A 41 8.37 7.91 -6.78
C GLY A 41 7.19 7.15 -6.14
N ASN A 42 7.31 5.83 -5.98
CA ASN A 42 6.25 4.99 -5.41
C ASN A 42 6.72 4.33 -4.11
N LEU A 43 5.86 4.34 -3.10
CA LEU A 43 5.99 3.47 -1.93
C LEU A 43 5.35 2.13 -2.26
N ILE A 44 6.17 1.08 -2.25
CA ILE A 44 5.79 -0.28 -2.59
C ILE A 44 5.64 -1.06 -1.29
N LEU A 45 4.44 -1.55 -1.00
CA LEU A 45 4.16 -2.47 0.09
C LEU A 45 4.00 -3.86 -0.49
N THR A 46 4.76 -4.83 0.00
CA THR A 46 4.65 -6.22 -0.39
C THR A 46 4.31 -7.04 0.84
N CYS A 47 3.09 -7.55 0.90
CA CYS A 47 2.64 -8.43 1.98
C CYS A 47 3.24 -9.83 1.83
N ALA A 48 3.30 -10.57 2.92
CA ALA A 48 3.70 -11.97 2.91
C ALA A 48 2.70 -12.85 2.14
N GLU A 49 3.13 -14.06 1.82
CA GLU A 49 2.33 -15.02 1.04
C GLU A 49 1.05 -15.40 1.81
N ASN A 50 -0.10 -15.27 1.14
CA ASN A 50 -1.46 -15.51 1.65
C ASN A 50 -1.88 -14.58 2.80
N GLN A 51 -1.22 -13.44 2.97
CA GLN A 51 -1.60 -12.39 3.91
C GLN A 51 -2.33 -11.27 3.17
N ASP A 52 -3.46 -10.83 3.72
CA ASP A 52 -4.16 -9.64 3.24
C ASP A 52 -3.43 -8.38 3.68
N LEU A 53 -3.63 -7.31 2.91
CA LEU A 53 -3.11 -6.01 3.27
C LEU A 53 -3.82 -5.49 4.52
N ASP A 54 -3.02 -5.16 5.54
CA ASP A 54 -3.53 -4.62 6.79
C ASP A 54 -4.10 -3.20 6.60
N GLU A 55 -5.39 -3.04 6.89
CA GLU A 55 -6.08 -1.75 6.76
C GLU A 55 -5.55 -0.71 7.75
N GLU A 56 -5.12 -1.09 8.96
CA GLU A 56 -4.56 -0.16 9.94
C GLU A 56 -3.24 0.41 9.45
N LEU A 57 -2.38 -0.43 8.87
CA LEU A 57 -1.12 -0.03 8.25
C LEU A 57 -1.36 1.02 7.15
N VAL A 58 -2.29 0.76 6.23
CA VAL A 58 -2.66 1.71 5.17
C VAL A 58 -3.19 3.01 5.74
N LYS A 59 -4.15 2.94 6.68
CA LYS A 59 -4.70 4.13 7.33
C LYS A 59 -3.60 4.98 7.96
N LYS A 60 -2.65 4.35 8.67
CA LYS A 60 -1.52 5.05 9.30
C LYS A 60 -0.60 5.71 8.28
N ILE A 61 -0.34 5.04 7.17
CA ILE A 61 0.44 5.60 6.06
C ILE A 61 -0.28 6.81 5.47
N LEU A 62 -1.56 6.69 5.13
CA LEU A 62 -2.36 7.78 4.58
C LEU A 62 -2.48 8.98 5.55
N SER A 63 -2.64 8.72 6.84
CA SER A 63 -2.61 9.74 7.88
C SER A 63 -1.27 10.48 7.93
N THR A 64 -0.15 9.76 7.84
CA THR A 64 1.20 10.35 7.81
C THR A 64 1.40 11.22 6.57
N ILE A 65 0.83 10.83 5.44
CA ILE A 65 0.87 11.59 4.19
C ILE A 65 -0.04 12.82 4.24
N SER A 66 -1.04 12.81 5.13
CA SER A 66 -2.05 13.86 5.29
C SER A 66 -2.70 14.26 3.96
N GLY A 67 -3.11 13.27 3.17
CA GLY A 67 -3.76 13.49 1.89
C GLY A 67 -4.09 12.20 1.16
N SER A 68 -4.77 12.33 0.03
CA SER A 68 -5.02 11.22 -0.88
C SER A 68 -3.80 10.91 -1.73
N VAL A 69 -3.62 9.63 -2.04
CA VAL A 69 -2.53 9.16 -2.90
C VAL A 69 -3.08 8.23 -3.96
N THR A 70 -2.54 8.36 -5.16
CA THR A 70 -2.82 7.36 -6.20
C THR A 70 -2.15 6.06 -5.79
N ALA A 71 -2.89 4.96 -5.78
CA ALA A 71 -2.32 3.66 -5.51
C ALA A 71 -2.80 2.63 -6.51
N LYS A 72 -1.98 1.60 -6.69
CA LYS A 72 -2.28 0.44 -7.50
C LYS A 72 -2.00 -0.80 -6.69
N ALA A 73 -2.97 -1.70 -6.57
CA ALA A 73 -2.78 -2.99 -5.92
C ALA A 73 -2.70 -4.08 -6.97
N TYR A 74 -1.82 -5.03 -6.70
CA TYR A 74 -1.50 -6.15 -7.55
C TYR A 74 -1.56 -7.43 -6.73
N LEU A 75 -2.20 -8.45 -7.27
CA LEU A 75 -2.14 -9.82 -6.78
C LEU A 75 -1.09 -10.55 -7.62
N ILE A 76 -0.08 -11.10 -6.96
CA ILE A 76 1.00 -11.86 -7.59
C ILE A 76 0.85 -13.33 -7.17
N ASP A 77 0.36 -14.18 -8.07
CA ASP A 77 0.14 -15.62 -7.84
C ASP A 77 1.25 -16.46 -8.51
N GLY A 78 2.52 -16.17 -8.18
CA GLY A 78 3.73 -16.90 -8.63
C GLY A 78 4.03 -16.96 -10.14
N LYS A 79 3.05 -16.71 -11.00
CA LYS A 79 3.11 -16.78 -12.47
C LYS A 79 2.54 -15.53 -13.15
N SER A 80 1.68 -14.80 -12.46
CA SER A 80 0.94 -13.66 -13.01
C SER A 80 0.88 -12.52 -12.00
N LYS A 81 1.15 -11.29 -12.47
CA LYS A 81 0.85 -10.03 -11.76
C LYS A 81 -0.49 -9.53 -12.27
N ILE A 82 -1.51 -9.54 -11.43
CA ILE A 82 -2.89 -9.13 -11.75
C ILE A 82 -3.15 -7.80 -11.05
N GLU A 83 -3.45 -6.74 -11.80
CA GLU A 83 -3.91 -5.47 -11.20
C GLU A 83 -5.34 -5.66 -10.69
N ILE A 84 -5.53 -5.51 -9.39
CA ILE A 84 -6.84 -5.67 -8.73
C ILE A 84 -7.43 -4.32 -8.29
N PHE A 85 -6.59 -3.29 -8.19
CA PHE A 85 -6.99 -1.96 -7.80
C PHE A 85 -6.12 -0.94 -8.52
N ASN A 86 -6.74 0.14 -8.98
CA ASN A 86 -6.07 1.29 -9.54
C ASN A 86 -6.96 2.51 -9.29
N GLY A 87 -6.56 3.34 -8.33
CA GLY A 87 -7.41 4.43 -7.86
C GLY A 87 -6.68 5.37 -6.91
N LYS A 88 -7.44 6.17 -6.17
CA LYS A 88 -6.92 7.01 -5.09
C LYS A 88 -7.32 6.42 -3.75
N LEU A 89 -6.34 6.21 -2.88
CA LEU A 89 -6.56 5.87 -1.48
C LEU A 89 -6.69 7.19 -0.71
N ASP A 90 -7.79 7.34 0.02
CA ASP A 90 -8.07 8.50 0.85
C ASP A 90 -8.03 8.08 2.33
N PRO A 91 -7.44 8.87 3.25
CA PRO A 91 -7.40 8.50 4.68
C PRO A 91 -8.80 8.35 5.31
N LYS A 92 -9.82 8.99 4.72
CA LYS A 92 -11.22 8.85 5.13
C LYS A 92 -11.90 7.59 4.55
N ASN A 93 -11.42 7.11 3.41
CA ASN A 93 -11.90 5.92 2.70
C ASN A 93 -10.70 5.23 2.03
N PRO A 94 -9.93 4.41 2.77
CA PRO A 94 -8.65 3.88 2.29
C PRO A 94 -8.82 3.05 1.04
N PHE A 95 -9.96 2.39 0.84
CA PHE A 95 -10.29 1.62 -0.37
C PHE A 95 -11.41 2.25 -1.20
N GLY A 96 -11.52 3.59 -1.19
CA GLY A 96 -12.64 4.35 -1.74
C GLY A 96 -13.21 3.80 -3.06
N ASN A 97 -14.54 3.59 -3.06
CA ASN A 97 -15.38 3.03 -4.12
C ASN A 97 -14.77 3.11 -5.52
N SER A 98 -14.31 1.97 -6.02
CA SER A 98 -14.13 1.79 -7.46
C SER A 98 -15.51 1.65 -8.09
N GLN A 99 -16.12 2.77 -8.48
CA GLN A 99 -17.04 2.88 -9.62
C GLN A 99 -17.32 4.37 -9.86
N ASP A 100 -16.49 4.97 -10.72
CA ASP A 100 -16.96 6.02 -11.62
C ASP A 100 -17.83 5.29 -12.66
N ASP A 101 -19.14 5.44 -12.53
CA ASP A 101 -20.14 5.12 -13.55
C ASP A 101 -19.90 6.04 -14.76
N ILE A 102 -19.42 5.50 -15.89
CA ILE A 102 -19.62 6.08 -17.24
C ILE A 102 -19.75 4.95 -18.27
#